data_AF-A0A815IE21-F1
#
_entry.id   AF-A0A815IE21-F1
#
_cell.length_a   1.000
_cell.length_b   1.000
_cell.length_c   1.000
_cell.angle_alpha   90.00
_cell.angle_beta   90.00
_cell.angle_gamma   90.00
#
_symmetry.space_group_name_H-M   'P 1'
#
loop_
_entity.id
_entity.type
_entity.pdbx_description
1 polymer ?
#
loop_
_entity_poly.entity_id
_entity_poly.type
_entity_poly.pdbx_seq_one_letter_code
_entity_poly.pdbx_strand_id
1 'polypeptide(L)'
;MPAAHPIRLGQALGFATFYYEILNARELACHLAKEAFDDALAELDTLNEDSYKDSISLMQLLRDNLTLWTNDAFNNNDVNQLEEH
;
A
#
# COMPACT_ATOMS: atom_id res chain seq x y z
N MET A 1 -16.02 -8.82 7.22
CA MET A 1 -15.33 -7.72 7.94
C MET A 1 -15.22 -6.55 6.98
N PRO A 2 -15.54 -5.31 7.42
CA PRO A 2 -15.38 -4.11 6.61
C PRO A 2 -13.97 -3.98 6.03
N ALA A 3 -13.83 -3.40 4.84
CA ALA A 3 -12.55 -3.10 4.21
C ALA A 3 -11.67 -2.21 5.10
N ALA A 4 -12.28 -1.24 5.77
CA ALA A 4 -11.61 -0.34 6.67
C ALA A 4 -11.19 -1.00 8.01
N HIS A 5 -11.59 -2.24 8.30
CA HIS A 5 -11.29 -2.86 9.60
C HIS A 5 -9.77 -3.07 9.80
N PRO A 6 -9.19 -2.72 10.98
CA PRO A 6 -7.75 -2.75 11.21
C PRO A 6 -7.08 -4.09 10.87
N ILE A 7 -7.72 -5.20 11.23
CA ILE A 7 -7.21 -6.55 10.92
C ILE A 7 -7.09 -6.79 9.41
N ARG A 8 -8.11 -6.41 8.62
CA ARG A 8 -8.13 -6.61 7.17
C ARG A 8 -7.12 -5.67 6.48
N LEU A 9 -7.05 -4.42 6.93
CA LEU A 9 -6.04 -3.45 6.49
C LEU A 9 -4.61 -3.93 6.79
N GLY A 10 -4.35 -4.45 7.99
CA GLY A 10 -3.05 -4.98 8.37
C GLY A 10 -2.63 -6.17 7.50
N GLN A 11 -3.57 -7.05 7.13
CA GLN A 11 -3.30 -8.14 6.19
C GLN A 11 -2.99 -7.62 4.79
N ALA A 12 -3.77 -6.67 4.28
CA ALA A 12 -3.55 -6.08 2.96
C ALA A 12 -2.19 -5.38 2.87
N LEU A 13 -1.83 -4.62 3.91
CA LEU A 13 -0.50 -4.01 4.04
C LEU A 13 0.60 -5.08 4.02
N GLY A 14 0.47 -6.14 4.82
CA GLY A 14 1.45 -7.23 4.87
C GLY A 14 1.62 -7.94 3.52
N PHE A 15 0.53 -8.18 2.80
CA PHE A 15 0.58 -8.74 1.45
C PHE A 15 1.25 -7.80 0.46
N ALA A 16 0.87 -6.52 0.44
CA ALA A 16 1.48 -5.54 -0.46
C ALA A 16 3.00 -5.42 -0.22
N THR A 17 3.42 -5.34 1.04
CA THR A 17 4.85 -5.34 1.41
C THR A 17 5.54 -6.63 0.98
N PHE A 18 4.91 -7.80 1.14
CA PHE A 18 5.47 -9.07 0.68
C PHE A 18 5.69 -9.09 -0.84
N TYR A 19 4.72 -8.60 -1.62
CA TYR A 19 4.87 -8.50 -3.08
C TYR A 19 6.01 -7.54 -3.46
N TYR A 20 6.16 -6.43 -2.74
CA TYR A 20 7.20 -5.44 -3.00
C TYR A 20 8.60 -5.96 -2.62
N GLU A 21 8.79 -6.38 -1.37
CA GLU A 21 10.10 -6.69 -0.80
C GLU A 21 10.59 -8.11 -1.14
N ILE A 22 9.68 -9.08 -1.21
CA ILE A 22 10.07 -10.50 -1.33
C ILE A 22 9.93 -11.00 -2.77
N LEU A 23 8.82 -10.67 -3.43
CA LEU A 23 8.57 -11.12 -4.81
C LEU A 23 9.07 -10.14 -5.88
N ASN A 24 9.57 -8.96 -5.49
CA ASN A 24 9.98 -7.88 -6.39
C ASN A 24 8.90 -7.50 -7.43
N ALA A 25 7.63 -7.75 -7.10
CA ALA A 25 6.47 -7.54 -7.96
C ALA A 25 5.87 -6.15 -7.67
N ARG A 26 6.64 -5.10 -7.97
CA ARG A 26 6.33 -3.71 -7.57
C ARG A 26 4.99 -3.21 -8.08
N GLU A 27 4.65 -3.46 -9.34
CA GLU A 27 3.36 -3.04 -9.90
C GLU A 27 2.18 -3.68 -9.17
N LEU A 28 2.29 -4.97 -8.86
CA LEU A 28 1.26 -5.71 -8.14
C LEU A 28 1.13 -5.24 -6.69
N ALA A 29 2.27 -4.96 -6.01
CA ALA A 29 2.27 -4.37 -4.68
C ALA A 29 1.57 -3.00 -4.64
N CYS A 30 1.88 -2.12 -5.59
CA CYS A 30 1.23 -0.82 -5.71
C CYS A 30 -0.26 -0.95 -6.00
N HIS A 31 -0.65 -1.89 -6.86
CA HIS A 31 -2.06 -2.14 -7.16
C HIS A 31 -2.82 -2.59 -5.92
N LEU A 32 -2.29 -3.58 -5.19
CA LEU A 32 -2.90 -4.11 -3.96
C LEU A 32 -3.00 -3.05 -2.86
N ALA A 33 -1.93 -2.27 -2.64
CA ALA A 33 -1.96 -1.22 -1.63
C ALA A 33 -2.94 -0.09 -2.00
N LYS A 34 -3.07 0.25 -3.29
CA LYS A 34 -4.02 1.25 -3.76
C LYS A 34 -5.46 0.77 -3.60
N GLU A 35 -5.76 -0.45 -4.03
CA GLU A 35 -7.08 -1.06 -3.87
C GLU A 35 -7.49 -1.11 -2.39
N ALA A 36 -6.59 -1.58 -1.52
CA ALA A 36 -6.86 -1.64 -0.08
C ALA A 36 -7.09 -0.25 0.55
N PHE A 37 -6.39 0.77 0.06
CA PHE A 37 -6.59 2.15 0.52
C PHE A 37 -7.93 2.72 0.06
N ASP A 38 -8.27 2.56 -1.23
CA ASP A 38 -9.50 3.06 -1.81
C ASP A 38 -10.74 2.37 -1.19
N ASP A 39 -10.69 1.05 -1.00
CA ASP A 39 -11.74 0.28 -0.33
C ASP A 39 -11.90 0.70 1.14
N ALA A 40 -10.79 0.90 1.86
CA ALA A 40 -10.85 1.35 3.24
C ALA A 40 -11.39 2.78 3.36
N LEU A 41 -11.06 3.67 2.43
CA LEU A 41 -11.59 5.02 2.40
C LEU A 41 -13.11 5.04 2.19
N ALA A 42 -13.63 4.17 1.33
CA ALA A 42 -15.07 4.07 1.05
C ALA A 42 -15.90 3.62 2.27
N GLU A 43 -15.31 2.84 3.17
CA GLU A 43 -16.00 2.27 4.34
C GLU A 43 -15.57 2.90 5.68
N LEU A 44 -14.65 3.87 5.66
CA LEU A 44 -14.04 4.46 6.85
C LEU A 44 -15.10 5.09 7.78
N ASP A 45 -16.07 5.79 7.21
CA ASP A 45 -17.16 6.45 7.96
C ASP A 45 -18.12 5.46 8.65
N THR A 46 -18.02 4.17 8.33
CA THR A 46 -18.87 3.11 8.92
C THR A 46 -18.26 2.44 10.14
N LEU A 47 -17.01 2.77 10.48
CA LEU A 47 -16.30 2.20 11.62
C LEU A 47 -16.76 2.78 12.95
N ASN A 48 -16.60 1.98 14.02
CA ASN A 48 -16.72 2.46 15.39
C ASN A 48 -15.47 3.24 15.82
N GLU A 49 -15.59 4.05 16.87
CA GLU A 49 -14.51 4.92 17.38
C GLU A 49 -13.25 4.13 17.77
N ASP A 50 -13.43 2.92 18.31
CA ASP A 50 -12.36 2.01 18.73
C ASP A 50 -11.48 1.57 17.55
N SER A 51 -12.10 1.19 16.43
CA SER A 51 -11.36 0.76 15.24
C SER A 51 -10.94 1.92 14.34
N TYR A 52 -11.58 3.08 14.42
CA TYR A 52 -11.36 4.21 13.52
C TYR A 52 -9.91 4.71 13.58
N LYS A 53 -9.37 4.91 14.79
CA LYS A 53 -8.01 5.43 14.98
C LYS A 53 -6.93 4.49 14.43
N ASP A 54 -7.08 3.19 14.67
CA ASP A 54 -6.13 2.19 14.19
C ASP A 54 -6.21 2.05 12.66
N SER A 55 -7.42 2.11 12.10
CA SER A 55 -7.65 2.07 10.66
C SER A 55 -7.03 3.26 9.95
N ILE A 56 -7.20 4.48 10.49
CA ILE A 56 -6.53 5.68 9.99
C ILE A 56 -5.00 5.52 10.00
N SER A 57 -4.44 4.98 11.09
CA SER A 57 -3.00 4.80 11.23
C SER A 57 -2.46 3.82 10.18
N LEU A 58 -3.18 2.72 9.92
CA LEU A 58 -2.83 1.74 8.89
C LEU A 58 -2.99 2.29 7.46
N MET A 59 -4.06 3.06 7.20
CA MET A 59 -4.26 3.72 5.90
C MET A 59 -3.16 4.76 5.60
N GLN A 60 -2.69 5.49 6.62
CA GLN A 60 -1.56 6.39 6.47
C GLN A 60 -0.29 5.62 6.09
N LEU A 61 -0.02 4.49 6.74
CA LEU A 61 1.12 3.64 6.41
C LEU A 61 1.03 3.07 4.98
N LEU A 62 -0.16 2.67 4.53
CA LEU A 62 -0.39 2.26 3.13
C LEU A 62 -0.08 3.40 2.14
N ARG A 63 -0.53 4.63 2.43
CA ARG A 63 -0.25 5.80 1.60
C ARG A 63 1.24 6.14 1.55
N ASP A 64 1.92 6.06 2.68
CA ASP A 64 3.35 6.35 2.78
C ASP A 64 4.16 5.30 2.00
N ASN A 65 3.79 4.02 2.11
CA ASN A 65 4.35 2.94 1.29
C ASN A 65 4.12 3.15 -0.21
N LEU A 66 2.90 3.50 -0.63
CA LEU A 66 2.59 3.80 -2.02
C LEU A 66 3.45 4.95 -2.57
N THR A 67 3.63 6.00 -1.78
CA THR A 67 4.48 7.14 -2.15
C THR A 67 5.93 6.72 -2.34
N LEU A 68 6.46 5.92 -1.40
CA LEU A 68 7.82 5.38 -1.47
C LEU A 68 8.02 4.51 -2.72
N TRP A 69 7.12 3.54 -2.95
CA TRP A 69 7.23 2.57 -4.04
C TRP A 69 7.05 3.23 -5.41
N THR A 70 6.18 4.23 -5.50
CA THR A 70 5.99 5.00 -6.73
C THR A 70 7.23 5.84 -7.04
N ASN A 71 7.83 6.48 -6.03
CA ASN A 71 9.08 7.23 -6.19
C ASN A 71 10.27 6.31 -6.56
N ASP A 72 10.35 5.11 -5.98
CA ASP A 72 11.36 4.11 -6.34
C ASP A 72 11.20 3.61 -7.79
N ALA A 73 9.96 3.42 -8.24
CA ALA A 73 9.66 3.06 -9.63
C ALA A 73 10.14 4.15 -10.61
N PHE A 74 10.02 5.43 -10.24
CA PHE A 74 10.60 6.53 -11.03
C PHE A 74 12.13 6.49 -11.03
N ASN A 75 12.77 6.23 -9.88
CA ASN A 75 14.22 6.26 -9.77
C ASN A 75 14.92 5.04 -10.42
N ASN A 76 14.25 3.88 -10.47
CA ASN A 76 14.77 2.68 -11.14
C ASN A 76 14.69 2.71 -12.68
N ASN A 77 13.88 3.61 -13.26
CA ASN A 77 13.82 3.80 -14.71
C ASN A 77 15.01 4.63 -15.26
N ASP A 78 15.80 5.26 -14.40
CA ASP A 78 17.00 6.05 -14.80
C ASP A 78 18.30 5.24 -14.77
N VAL A 79 18.31 4.03 -14.19
CA VAL A 79 19.56 3.23 -14.02
C VAL A 79 19.79 2.21 -15.14
N ASN A 80 18.86 2.07 -16.11
CA ASN A 80 19.01 1.13 -17.24
C ASN A 80 19.40 1.80 -18.58
N GLN A 81 19.93 3.03 -18.56
CA GLN A 81 20.34 3.74 -19.80
C GLN A 81 21.85 4.06 -19.89
N LEU A 82 22.69 3.52 -19.01
CA LEU A 82 24.14 3.83 -18.98
C LEU A 82 25.09 2.64 -19.17
N GLU A 83 24.60 1.47 -19.60
CA GLU A 83 25.47 0.33 -19.97
C GLU A 83 25.36 -0.11 -21.44
N GLU A 84 25.13 0.83 -22.36
CA GLU A 84 25.41 0.63 -23.79
C GLU A 84 26.02 1.89 -24.41
N HIS A 85 27.33 2.12 -24.18
CA HIS A 85 28.29 2.59 -25.20
C HIS A 85 29.74 2.62 -24.68
#